data_AF-A0A091TK49-F1
#
_entry.id   AF-A0A091TK49-F1
#
_cell.length_a   1.000
_cell.length_b   1.000
_cell.length_c   1.000
_cell.angle_alpha   90.00
_cell.angle_beta   90.00
_cell.angle_gamma   90.00
#
_symmetry.space_group_name_H-M   'P 1'
#
loop_
_entity.id
_entity.type
_entity.pdbx_description
1 polymer ?
#
loop_
_entity_poly.entity_id
_entity_poly.type
_entity_poly.pdbx_seq_one_letter_code
_entity_poly.pdbx_strand_id
1 'polypeptide(L)'
;FFSTPKGRHCEVHQMIGNYMWDQKKNVSFDIGVNKESLLPLWWNGSEPLWVTMMKEKKNISMYYWPGCEVEILGVRPSYCREYFSVPTDKNFADAISDALESLRNGSAEMAAVYYERIDVEGHHYGPSSQQRKNALKEVDKALSNMITLIKSKGLQHDLNVLLFSDHGMTDISWADKVIELKNYINMSDTIQMKDRGPVVSLWPAPEKHTEIYQKLKAVEHMNVYNKQDIPDRFFYKKGKFVSPLTLVAEKGWFIVESRDKLPFWENGTGRKEAWQNGWHGYDNELMDMRAFFLAYGPDFRSNFRAPPIRSVDIYNIMCKLAGIQPLPNNGSWSRVECMLRNTAPLAPLPPCSSCALALALLSLF
;
A
#
# COMPACT_ATOMS: atom_id res chain seq x y z
N PHE A 1 -0.23 1.25 -1.47
CA PHE A 1 -0.17 0.99 -0.02
C PHE A 1 -1.50 0.54 0.63
N PHE A 2 -2.53 1.40 0.79
CA PHE A 2 -3.70 1.13 1.66
C PHE A 2 -4.72 0.09 1.17
N SER A 3 -4.62 -0.37 -0.08
CA SER A 3 -5.46 -1.48 -0.57
C SER A 3 -5.14 -2.79 0.16
N THR A 4 -3.87 -3.04 0.50
CA THR A 4 -3.40 -4.26 1.18
C THR A 4 -4.06 -4.47 2.56
N PRO A 5 -4.02 -3.53 3.52
CA PRO A 5 -4.64 -3.72 4.83
C PRO A 5 -6.18 -3.68 4.83
N LYS A 6 -6.83 -3.36 3.71
CA LYS A 6 -8.31 -3.22 3.60
C LYS A 6 -8.94 -4.24 2.65
N GLY A 7 -8.14 -4.87 1.79
CA GLY A 7 -8.60 -5.76 0.72
C GLY A 7 -9.44 -5.05 -0.34
N ARG A 8 -9.41 -3.73 -0.41
CA ARG A 8 -10.34 -2.92 -1.21
C ARG A 8 -9.57 -2.10 -2.23
N HIS A 9 -10.19 -1.83 -3.37
CA HIS A 9 -9.62 -0.90 -4.35
C HIS A 9 -9.69 0.57 -3.88
N CYS A 10 -8.89 1.45 -4.49
CA CYS A 10 -8.76 2.85 -4.11
C CYS A 10 -10.08 3.61 -4.16
N GLU A 11 -10.93 3.32 -5.15
CA GLU A 11 -12.25 3.95 -5.26
C GLU A 11 -13.21 3.58 -4.13
N VAL A 12 -12.92 2.51 -3.37
CA VAL A 12 -13.73 2.05 -2.24
C VAL A 12 -13.17 2.58 -0.94
N HIS A 13 -11.86 2.44 -0.68
CA HIS A 13 -11.26 2.93 0.57
C HIS A 13 -10.95 4.42 0.60
N GLN A 14 -11.14 5.13 -0.52
CA GLN A 14 -11.07 6.59 -0.66
C GLN A 14 -9.67 7.21 -0.55
N MET A 15 -8.60 6.42 -0.43
CA MET A 15 -7.23 6.94 -0.52
C MET A 15 -6.74 6.74 -1.95
N ILE A 16 -6.93 7.77 -2.77
CA ILE A 16 -6.76 7.73 -4.23
C ILE A 16 -5.46 8.38 -4.72
N GLY A 17 -4.60 8.85 -3.80
CA GLY A 17 -3.33 9.47 -4.16
C GLY A 17 -2.52 9.83 -2.94
N ASN A 18 -1.23 10.07 -3.15
CA ASN A 18 -0.35 10.62 -2.11
C ASN A 18 -0.68 12.09 -1.82
N TYR A 19 -1.21 12.80 -2.81
CA TYR A 19 -1.70 14.16 -2.67
C TYR A 19 -3.18 14.20 -3.05
N MET A 20 -4.03 14.62 -2.11
CA MET A 20 -5.49 14.72 -2.32
C MET A 20 -6.01 16.07 -1.82
N TRP A 21 -7.17 16.47 -2.32
CA TRP A 21 -7.85 17.69 -1.92
C TRP A 21 -9.35 17.47 -1.80
N ASP A 22 -9.94 17.95 -0.70
CA ASP A 22 -11.38 18.01 -0.51
C ASP A 22 -11.84 19.43 -0.83
N GLN A 23 -12.42 19.61 -2.02
CA GLN A 23 -12.91 20.92 -2.47
C GLN A 23 -13.96 21.54 -1.54
N LYS A 24 -14.80 20.73 -0.89
CA LYS A 24 -15.89 21.25 -0.04
C LYS A 24 -15.37 21.81 1.28
N LYS A 25 -14.37 21.14 1.85
CA LYS A 25 -13.76 21.52 3.13
C LYS A 25 -12.51 22.38 2.96
N ASN A 26 -12.01 22.49 1.73
CA ASN A 26 -10.76 23.14 1.36
C ASN A 26 -9.57 22.69 2.21
N VAL A 27 -9.45 21.37 2.40
CA VAL A 27 -8.33 20.74 3.13
C VAL A 27 -7.57 19.79 2.22
N SER A 28 -6.28 19.62 2.50
CA SER A 28 -5.38 18.78 1.72
C SER A 28 -4.87 17.61 2.52
N PHE A 29 -4.63 16.50 1.83
CA PHE A 29 -3.76 15.42 2.29
C PHE A 29 -2.49 15.52 1.43
N ASP A 30 -1.37 15.91 2.03
CA ASP A 30 -0.11 16.13 1.32
C ASP A 30 0.93 15.12 1.84
N ILE A 31 0.85 13.90 1.29
CA ILE A 31 1.70 12.74 1.55
C ILE A 31 1.90 12.40 3.03
N GLY A 32 0.92 12.73 3.88
CA GLY A 32 1.00 12.48 5.32
C GLY A 32 1.78 13.54 6.11
N VAL A 33 2.34 14.56 5.46
CA VAL A 33 3.25 15.54 6.12
C VAL A 33 2.51 16.68 6.79
N ASN A 34 1.46 17.21 6.15
CA ASN A 34 0.68 18.31 6.71
C ASN A 34 -0.27 17.82 7.81
N LYS A 35 -0.59 18.68 8.79
CA LYS A 35 -1.43 18.31 9.94
C LYS A 35 -2.82 17.80 9.53
N GLU A 36 -3.40 18.34 8.45
CA GLU A 36 -4.70 17.91 7.95
C GLU A 36 -4.68 16.49 7.39
N SER A 37 -3.50 15.91 7.09
CA SER A 37 -3.40 14.49 6.73
C SER A 37 -3.85 13.57 7.85
N LEU A 38 -3.81 14.01 9.12
CA LEU A 38 -4.30 13.24 10.27
C LEU A 38 -5.83 13.25 10.40
N LEU A 39 -6.55 14.03 9.59
CA LEU A 39 -8.01 14.09 9.67
C LEU A 39 -8.64 12.76 9.28
N PRO A 40 -9.53 12.17 10.11
CA PRO A 40 -10.22 10.91 9.79
C PRO A 40 -10.99 10.92 8.46
N LEU A 41 -11.29 12.11 7.92
CA LEU A 41 -11.85 12.36 6.58
C LEU A 41 -11.20 11.50 5.47
N TRP A 42 -9.87 11.37 5.50
CA TRP A 42 -9.08 10.67 4.49
C TRP A 42 -9.10 9.15 4.68
N TRP A 43 -9.22 8.70 5.94
CA TRP A 43 -8.93 7.33 6.35
C TRP A 43 -10.19 6.49 6.55
N ASN A 44 -11.29 7.10 6.99
CA ASN A 44 -12.54 6.43 7.36
C ASN A 44 -13.34 5.89 6.17
N GLY A 45 -12.82 5.98 4.94
CA GLY A 45 -13.48 5.41 3.75
C GLY A 45 -13.63 3.89 3.80
N SER A 46 -12.77 3.19 4.55
CA SER A 46 -12.89 1.77 4.83
C SER A 46 -12.03 1.40 6.04
N GLU A 47 -12.54 0.47 6.84
CA GLU A 47 -11.84 -0.06 8.02
C GLU A 47 -10.67 -0.95 7.60
N PRO A 48 -9.43 -0.65 8.04
CA PRO A 48 -8.30 -1.55 7.84
C PRO A 48 -8.22 -2.64 8.91
N LEU A 49 -7.51 -3.73 8.59
CA LEU A 49 -7.39 -4.90 9.46
C LEU A 49 -7.03 -4.59 10.90
N TRP A 50 -6.06 -3.70 11.14
CA TRP A 50 -5.64 -3.38 12.51
C TRP A 50 -6.75 -2.75 13.34
N VAL A 51 -7.65 -1.97 12.73
CA VAL A 51 -8.82 -1.43 13.42
C VAL A 51 -9.80 -2.54 13.76
N THR A 52 -10.04 -3.47 12.84
CA THR A 52 -10.90 -4.65 13.10
C THR A 52 -10.34 -5.50 14.24
N MET A 53 -9.02 -5.76 14.24
CA MET A 53 -8.34 -6.49 15.32
C MET A 53 -8.51 -5.80 16.67
N MET A 54 -8.28 -4.48 16.74
CA MET A 54 -8.45 -3.71 17.98
C MET A 54 -9.90 -3.75 18.48
N LYS A 55 -10.89 -3.69 17.58
CA LYS A 55 -12.31 -3.84 17.95
C LYS A 55 -12.65 -5.23 18.49
N GLU A 56 -11.96 -6.26 18.00
CA GLU A 56 -12.02 -7.63 18.51
C GLU A 56 -11.07 -7.88 19.71
N LYS A 57 -10.54 -6.82 20.33
CA LYS A 57 -9.65 -6.87 21.50
C LYS A 57 -8.35 -7.64 21.26
N LYS A 58 -7.87 -7.65 20.01
CA LYS A 58 -6.52 -8.11 19.66
C LYS A 58 -5.61 -6.91 19.52
N ASN A 59 -4.55 -6.90 20.32
CA ASN A 59 -3.52 -5.89 20.30
C ASN A 59 -2.65 -5.98 19.05
N ILE A 60 -2.20 -4.81 18.60
CA ILE A 60 -1.31 -4.69 17.44
C ILE A 60 -0.20 -3.68 17.71
N SER A 61 1.02 -4.04 17.32
CA SER A 61 2.19 -3.18 17.38
C SER A 61 2.62 -2.78 15.96
N MET A 62 2.64 -1.47 15.68
CA MET A 62 3.00 -0.95 14.37
C MET A 62 4.27 -0.11 14.45
N TYR A 63 5.21 -0.34 13.54
CA TYR A 63 6.52 0.31 13.50
C TYR A 63 6.72 1.01 12.17
N TYR A 64 6.75 2.34 12.21
CA TYR A 64 6.92 3.26 11.09
C TYR A 64 5.84 3.15 10.01
N TRP A 65 4.74 2.45 10.28
CA TRP A 65 3.70 2.18 9.30
C TRP A 65 2.85 3.42 9.07
N PRO A 66 2.85 4.02 7.86
CA PRO A 66 2.07 5.23 7.59
C PRO A 66 0.58 5.02 7.88
N GLY A 67 0.02 5.87 8.75
CA GLY A 67 -1.36 5.78 9.24
C GLY A 67 -1.55 5.09 10.59
N CYS A 68 -0.49 4.57 11.23
CA CYS A 68 -0.63 4.07 12.61
C CYS A 68 -0.82 5.20 13.63
N GLU A 69 -0.33 6.39 13.31
CA GLU A 69 -0.44 7.65 14.06
C GLU A 69 -1.84 8.27 13.98
N VAL A 70 -2.74 7.71 13.15
CA VAL A 70 -4.07 8.25 12.91
C VAL A 70 -5.12 7.50 13.71
N GLU A 71 -6.06 8.25 14.29
CA GLU A 71 -7.30 7.66 14.81
C GLU A 71 -8.25 7.36 13.66
N ILE A 72 -8.38 6.09 13.30
CA ILE A 72 -9.23 5.64 12.20
C ILE A 72 -10.48 5.02 12.79
N LEU A 73 -11.64 5.56 12.43
CA LEU A 73 -12.95 5.13 12.94
C LEU A 73 -13.02 5.11 14.48
N GLY A 74 -12.35 6.08 15.13
CA GLY A 74 -12.31 6.19 16.59
C GLY A 74 -11.34 5.22 17.28
N VAL A 75 -10.47 4.55 16.52
CA VAL A 75 -9.59 3.48 17.03
C VAL A 75 -8.14 3.78 16.68
N ARG A 76 -7.24 3.45 17.62
CA ARG A 76 -5.78 3.49 17.47
C ARG A 76 -5.19 2.10 17.75
N PRO A 77 -4.03 1.75 17.18
CA PRO A 77 -3.32 0.52 17.53
C PRO A 77 -2.84 0.56 19.00
N SER A 78 -2.56 -0.61 19.59
CA SER A 78 -2.02 -0.70 20.96
C SER A 78 -0.65 -0.04 21.09
N TYR A 79 0.16 -0.13 20.04
CA TYR A 79 1.44 0.57 19.94
C TYR A 79 1.66 1.08 18.51
N CYS A 80 2.14 2.32 18.39
CA CYS A 80 2.60 2.91 17.13
C CYS A 80 3.92 3.62 17.38
N ARG A 81 4.97 3.18 16.70
CA ARG A 81 6.18 3.97 16.51
C ARG A 81 6.01 4.76 15.22
N GLU A 82 5.72 6.04 15.35
CA GLU A 82 5.35 6.90 14.22
C GLU A 82 6.49 7.04 13.19
N TYR A 83 6.11 7.21 11.93
CA TYR A 83 7.03 7.57 10.86
C TYR A 83 7.36 9.07 10.97
N PHE A 84 8.63 9.40 11.19
CA PHE A 84 9.12 10.80 11.25
C PHE A 84 10.09 11.12 10.12
N SER A 85 10.94 10.17 9.77
CA SER A 85 11.91 10.24 8.69
C SER A 85 12.18 8.84 8.17
N VAL A 86 12.81 8.74 6.99
CA VAL A 86 13.20 7.47 6.37
C VAL A 86 13.93 6.59 7.38
N PRO A 87 13.36 5.43 7.78
CA PRO A 87 14.00 4.55 8.76
C PRO A 87 15.34 4.03 8.23
N THR A 88 16.37 4.09 9.07
CA THR A 88 17.69 3.53 8.73
C THR A 88 17.69 2.00 8.75
N ASP A 89 18.72 1.39 8.19
CA ASP A 89 18.93 -0.07 8.22
C ASP A 89 18.95 -0.61 9.66
N LYS A 90 19.53 0.17 10.60
CA LYS A 90 19.50 -0.13 12.03
C LYS A 90 18.08 -0.03 12.60
N ASN A 91 17.33 1.04 12.28
CA ASN A 91 15.97 1.20 12.78
C ASN A 91 15.06 0.05 12.31
N PHE A 92 15.26 -0.44 11.08
CA PHE A 92 14.52 -1.59 10.57
C PHE A 92 14.85 -2.87 11.33
N ALA A 93 16.14 -3.17 11.53
CA ALA A 93 16.56 -4.33 12.30
C ALA A 93 16.05 -4.29 13.76
N ASP A 94 16.13 -3.12 14.40
CA ASP A 94 15.62 -2.92 15.77
C ASP A 94 14.09 -3.10 15.82
N ALA A 95 13.35 -2.55 14.85
CA ALA A 95 11.89 -2.71 14.77
C ALA A 95 11.46 -4.17 14.54
N ILE A 96 12.20 -4.95 13.74
CA ILE A 96 11.97 -6.39 13.61
C ILE A 96 12.17 -7.09 14.96
N SER A 97 13.26 -6.78 15.67
CA SER A 97 13.54 -7.39 16.97
C SER A 97 12.44 -7.06 18.00
N ASP A 98 12.02 -5.80 18.05
CA ASP A 98 10.97 -5.32 18.95
C ASP A 98 9.61 -5.93 18.60
N ALA A 99 9.29 -6.05 17.31
CA ALA A 99 8.08 -6.70 16.83
C ALA A 99 8.03 -8.17 17.29
N LEU A 100 9.12 -8.92 17.08
CA LEU A 100 9.23 -10.32 17.55
C LEU A 100 9.11 -10.42 19.08
N GLU A 101 9.65 -9.45 19.82
CA GLU A 101 9.50 -9.43 21.27
C GLU A 101 8.04 -9.19 21.69
N SER A 102 7.35 -8.25 21.04
CA SER A 102 5.94 -7.95 21.33
C SER A 102 5.01 -9.14 21.06
N LEU A 103 5.33 -9.93 20.03
CA LEU A 103 4.63 -11.18 19.72
C LEU A 103 4.95 -12.26 20.77
N ARG A 104 6.23 -12.43 21.12
CA ARG A 104 6.68 -13.46 22.07
C ARG A 104 6.09 -13.28 23.46
N ASN A 105 6.04 -12.04 23.95
CA ASN A 105 5.55 -11.75 25.30
C ASN A 105 4.02 -11.61 25.38
N GLY A 106 3.31 -11.75 24.24
CA GLY A 106 1.86 -11.65 24.16
C GLY A 106 1.31 -10.23 24.28
N SER A 107 2.15 -9.19 24.18
CA SER A 107 1.65 -7.81 24.16
C SER A 107 0.97 -7.43 22.84
N ALA A 108 1.21 -8.20 21.77
CA ALA A 108 0.53 -8.06 20.49
C ALA A 108 0.27 -9.41 19.82
N GLU A 109 -0.88 -9.54 19.14
CA GLU A 109 -1.23 -10.68 18.29
C GLU A 109 -0.75 -10.50 16.85
N MET A 110 -0.47 -9.25 16.47
CA MET A 110 0.12 -8.90 15.17
C MET A 110 1.13 -7.77 15.34
N ALA A 111 2.20 -7.81 14.55
CA ALA A 111 3.12 -6.70 14.40
C ALA A 111 3.31 -6.35 12.93
N ALA A 112 3.42 -5.05 12.62
CA ALA A 112 3.62 -4.54 11.27
C ALA A 112 4.81 -3.59 11.25
N VAL A 113 5.77 -3.83 10.35
CA VAL A 113 6.99 -3.01 10.22
C VAL A 113 7.09 -2.46 8.80
N TYR A 114 7.29 -1.16 8.68
CA TYR A 114 7.51 -0.48 7.40
C TYR A 114 8.98 -0.09 7.22
N TYR A 115 9.45 -0.13 5.97
CA TYR A 115 10.79 0.25 5.56
C TYR A 115 10.79 0.81 4.14
N GLU A 116 11.55 1.87 3.92
CA GLU A 116 11.42 2.72 2.73
C GLU A 116 12.70 2.86 1.92
N ARG A 117 13.88 2.58 2.49
CA ARG A 117 15.16 2.97 1.86
C ARG A 117 15.40 2.32 0.49
N ILE A 118 14.86 1.13 0.20
CA ILE A 118 14.92 0.57 -1.17
C ILE A 118 14.23 1.49 -2.18
N ASP A 119 13.10 2.08 -1.81
CA ASP A 119 12.34 3.02 -2.63
C ASP A 119 13.10 4.34 -2.80
N VAL A 120 13.64 4.89 -1.70
CA VAL A 120 14.50 6.10 -1.71
C VAL A 120 15.69 5.94 -2.66
N GLU A 121 16.45 4.86 -2.54
CA GLU A 121 17.60 4.63 -3.42
C GLU A 121 17.17 4.34 -4.86
N GLY A 122 16.00 3.73 -5.05
CA GLY A 122 15.37 3.52 -6.36
C GLY A 122 15.01 4.85 -7.04
N HIS A 123 14.47 5.79 -6.29
CA HIS A 123 14.19 7.15 -6.75
C HIS A 123 15.46 7.92 -7.08
N HIS A 124 16.38 8.02 -6.13
CA HIS A 124 17.58 8.85 -6.26
C HIS A 124 18.53 8.35 -7.34
N TYR A 125 18.70 7.04 -7.50
CA TYR A 125 19.73 6.46 -8.37
C TYR A 125 19.19 5.55 -9.49
N GLY A 126 17.89 5.25 -9.49
CA GLY A 126 17.25 4.39 -10.48
C GLY A 126 17.15 2.93 -10.03
N PRO A 127 16.17 2.17 -10.54
CA PRO A 127 15.89 0.79 -10.14
C PRO A 127 17.06 -0.16 -10.38
N SER A 128 17.95 0.08 -11.35
CA SER A 128 19.07 -0.83 -11.65
C SER A 128 20.39 -0.49 -10.92
N SER A 129 20.40 0.56 -10.10
CA SER A 129 21.59 1.13 -9.46
C SER A 129 22.25 0.22 -8.42
N GLN A 130 23.53 0.49 -8.13
CA GLN A 130 24.26 -0.22 -7.08
C GLN A 130 23.76 0.18 -5.68
N GLN A 131 23.32 1.41 -5.51
CA GLN A 131 22.78 1.97 -4.27
C GLN A 131 21.50 1.22 -3.87
N ARG A 132 20.56 1.07 -4.80
CA ARG A 132 19.34 0.28 -4.59
C ARG A 132 19.66 -1.18 -4.29
N LYS A 133 20.62 -1.78 -5.00
CA LYS A 133 21.10 -3.16 -4.72
C LYS A 133 21.74 -3.27 -3.34
N ASN A 134 22.45 -2.25 -2.86
CA ASN A 134 23.04 -2.24 -1.53
C ASN A 134 21.97 -2.12 -0.44
N ALA A 135 20.97 -1.26 -0.59
CA ALA A 135 19.82 -1.20 0.33
C ALA A 135 19.09 -2.56 0.41
N LEU A 136 18.91 -3.23 -0.73
CA LEU A 136 18.33 -4.58 -0.75
C LEU A 136 19.18 -5.60 0.02
N LYS A 137 20.52 -5.53 -0.08
CA LYS A 137 21.42 -6.40 0.70
C LYS A 137 21.30 -6.18 2.20
N GLU A 138 21.09 -4.94 2.65
CA GLU A 138 20.88 -4.66 4.09
C GLU A 138 19.53 -5.22 4.58
N VAL A 139 18.47 -5.14 3.77
CA VAL A 139 17.20 -5.82 4.05
C VAL A 139 17.38 -7.33 4.12
N ASP A 140 18.08 -7.94 3.15
CA ASP A 140 18.36 -9.38 3.15
C ASP A 140 19.08 -9.85 4.42
N LYS A 141 20.09 -9.10 4.88
CA LYS A 141 20.76 -9.34 6.17
C LYS A 141 19.79 -9.26 7.35
N ALA A 142 18.93 -8.24 7.38
CA ALA A 142 17.94 -8.09 8.44
C ALA A 142 16.94 -9.25 8.47
N LEU A 143 16.50 -9.74 7.30
CA LEU A 143 15.60 -10.89 7.19
C LEU A 143 16.29 -12.21 7.58
N SER A 144 17.57 -12.40 7.23
CA SER A 144 18.35 -13.54 7.70
C SER A 144 18.49 -13.56 9.23
N ASN A 145 18.76 -12.39 9.83
CA ASN A 145 18.79 -12.22 11.27
C ASN A 145 17.41 -12.45 11.91
N MET A 146 16.32 -11.99 11.29
CA MET A 146 14.94 -12.25 11.72
C MET A 146 14.67 -13.75 11.84
N ILE A 147 15.06 -14.56 10.85
CA ILE A 147 14.88 -16.02 10.89
C ILE A 147 15.65 -16.63 12.09
N THR A 148 16.85 -16.14 12.35
CA THR A 148 17.66 -16.57 13.51
C THR A 148 16.98 -16.20 14.83
N LEU A 149 16.44 -14.97 14.94
CA LEU A 149 15.73 -14.48 16.10
C LEU A 149 14.42 -15.23 16.36
N ILE A 150 13.66 -15.57 15.31
CA ILE A 150 12.43 -16.38 15.42
C ILE A 150 12.75 -17.73 16.08
N LYS A 151 13.82 -18.39 15.64
CA LYS A 151 14.25 -19.68 16.22
C LYS A 151 14.74 -19.54 17.65
N SER A 152 15.59 -18.55 17.95
CA SER A 152 16.14 -18.37 19.30
C SER A 152 15.09 -17.93 20.31
N LYS A 153 14.01 -17.28 19.86
CA LYS A 153 12.85 -16.91 20.66
C LYS A 153 11.78 -18.00 20.76
N GLY A 154 11.96 -19.15 20.10
CA GLY A 154 11.01 -20.27 20.13
C GLY A 154 9.72 -20.03 19.35
N LEU A 155 9.70 -19.06 18.42
CA LEU A 155 8.49 -18.64 17.69
C LEU A 155 8.23 -19.42 16.40
N GLN A 156 9.11 -20.35 16.01
CA GLN A 156 9.08 -21.00 14.69
C GLN A 156 7.81 -21.82 14.39
N HIS A 157 7.05 -22.21 15.41
CA HIS A 157 5.83 -23.00 15.26
C HIS A 157 4.55 -22.18 15.45
N ASP A 158 4.67 -20.94 15.94
CA ASP A 158 3.54 -20.10 16.35
C ASP A 158 3.49 -18.76 15.61
N LEU A 159 4.44 -18.49 14.71
CA LEU A 159 4.54 -17.23 13.97
C LEU A 159 4.51 -17.45 12.46
N ASN A 160 3.59 -16.76 11.79
CA ASN A 160 3.62 -16.52 10.36
C ASN A 160 4.16 -15.12 10.06
N VAL A 161 5.00 -15.02 9.03
CA VAL A 161 5.60 -13.78 8.53
C VAL A 161 5.14 -13.55 7.10
N LEU A 162 4.62 -12.36 6.82
CA LEU A 162 4.28 -11.90 5.49
C LEU A 162 5.21 -10.75 5.11
N LEU A 163 5.73 -10.78 3.89
CA LEU A 163 6.54 -9.70 3.32
C LEU A 163 5.93 -9.29 1.99
N PHE A 164 5.72 -8.00 1.78
CA PHE A 164 5.24 -7.48 0.52
C PHE A 164 5.71 -6.05 0.31
N SER A 165 5.75 -5.62 -0.96
CA SER A 165 5.82 -4.20 -1.30
C SER A 165 4.45 -3.72 -1.76
N ASP A 166 4.29 -2.41 -1.85
CA ASP A 166 3.08 -1.78 -2.33
C ASP A 166 3.11 -1.44 -3.83
N HIS A 167 4.31 -1.28 -4.41
CA HIS A 167 4.55 -1.17 -5.85
C HIS A 167 5.98 -1.62 -6.23
N GLY A 168 6.30 -1.50 -7.52
CA GLY A 168 7.67 -1.57 -8.06
C GLY A 168 8.25 -0.19 -8.39
N MET A 169 9.19 -0.11 -9.33
CA MET A 169 9.94 1.10 -9.69
C MET A 169 10.43 1.02 -11.15
N THR A 170 10.37 2.11 -11.90
CA THR A 170 10.90 2.21 -13.28
C THR A 170 11.86 3.39 -13.42
N ASP A 171 12.77 3.33 -14.39
CA ASP A 171 13.61 4.46 -14.76
C ASP A 171 12.77 5.64 -15.31
N ILE A 172 13.25 6.86 -15.09
CA ILE A 172 12.74 8.13 -15.66
C ILE A 172 13.89 8.93 -16.30
N SER A 173 13.58 9.84 -17.22
CA SER A 173 14.56 10.78 -17.79
C SER A 173 14.06 12.21 -17.67
N TRP A 174 14.57 12.98 -16.71
CA TRP A 174 14.21 14.40 -16.55
C TRP A 174 14.82 15.33 -17.60
N ALA A 175 15.85 14.89 -18.34
CA ALA A 175 16.40 15.67 -19.45
C ALA A 175 15.36 15.84 -20.57
N ASP A 176 14.71 14.73 -20.93
CA ASP A 176 13.95 14.64 -22.18
C ASP A 176 12.47 14.33 -21.97
N LYS A 177 12.10 13.62 -20.89
CA LYS A 177 10.75 13.07 -20.68
C LYS A 177 9.96 13.78 -19.59
N VAL A 178 9.91 15.11 -19.68
CA VAL A 178 9.14 15.96 -18.76
C VAL A 178 8.06 16.71 -19.52
N ILE A 179 6.82 16.60 -19.04
CA ILE A 179 5.67 17.34 -19.55
C ILE A 179 5.44 18.52 -18.61
N GLU A 180 5.75 19.73 -19.07
CA GLU A 180 5.51 20.98 -18.34
C GLU A 180 4.12 21.55 -18.69
N LEU A 181 3.16 21.49 -17.77
CA LEU A 181 1.79 21.93 -18.00
C LEU A 181 1.69 23.42 -18.38
N LYS A 182 2.58 24.27 -17.83
CA LYS A 182 2.62 25.70 -18.17
C LYS A 182 2.85 26.00 -19.66
N ASN A 183 3.39 25.04 -20.43
CA ASN A 183 3.64 25.20 -21.86
C ASN A 183 2.37 24.98 -22.70
N TYR A 184 1.33 24.37 -22.11
CA TYR A 184 0.10 24.00 -22.81
C TYR A 184 -1.14 24.73 -22.29
N ILE A 185 -1.17 25.08 -21.00
CA ILE A 185 -2.28 25.77 -20.35
C ILE A 185 -1.78 26.93 -19.50
N ASN A 186 -2.66 27.90 -19.26
CA ASN A 186 -2.39 28.93 -18.27
C ASN A 186 -2.67 28.36 -16.88
N MET A 187 -1.65 28.25 -16.03
CA MET A 187 -1.81 27.66 -14.69
C MET A 187 -2.75 28.48 -13.79
N SER A 188 -2.96 29.78 -14.05
CA SER A 188 -3.94 30.58 -13.31
C SER A 188 -5.39 30.16 -13.56
N ASP A 189 -5.65 29.40 -14.62
CA ASP A 189 -6.98 28.85 -14.94
C ASP A 189 -7.27 27.55 -14.16
N THR A 190 -6.35 27.14 -13.27
CA THR A 190 -6.47 25.95 -12.42
C THR A 190 -6.67 26.37 -10.96
N ILE A 191 -7.71 25.85 -10.31
CA ILE A 191 -8.00 26.10 -8.89
C ILE A 191 -7.02 25.33 -8.01
N GLN A 192 -6.73 24.09 -8.38
CA GLN A 192 -5.85 23.21 -7.61
C GLN A 192 -5.17 22.19 -8.52
N MET A 193 -3.92 21.87 -8.19
CA MET A 193 -3.17 20.76 -8.74
C MET A 193 -2.62 19.92 -7.59
N LYS A 194 -2.79 18.61 -7.65
CA LYS A 194 -2.25 17.67 -6.68
C LYS A 194 -1.34 16.67 -7.37
N ASP A 195 -0.22 16.42 -6.69
CA ASP A 195 0.89 15.56 -7.10
C ASP A 195 1.70 16.10 -8.29
N ARG A 196 2.84 15.45 -8.55
CA ARG A 196 3.73 15.61 -9.71
C ARG A 196 4.24 14.22 -10.08
N GLY A 197 4.40 13.95 -11.37
CA GLY A 197 4.94 12.69 -11.87
C GLY A 197 3.92 11.91 -12.70
N PRO A 198 3.72 10.60 -12.45
CA PRO A 198 2.92 9.76 -13.35
C PRO A 198 1.42 10.01 -13.31
N VAL A 199 0.87 10.38 -12.16
CA VAL A 199 -0.56 10.63 -12.00
C VAL A 199 -0.75 11.98 -11.31
N VAL A 200 -1.34 12.93 -12.04
CA VAL A 200 -1.59 14.28 -11.55
C VAL A 200 -3.09 14.55 -11.53
N SER A 201 -3.58 15.09 -10.41
CA SER A 201 -4.97 15.48 -10.25
C SER A 201 -5.13 16.98 -10.45
N LEU A 202 -6.06 17.38 -11.32
CA LEU A 202 -6.24 18.78 -11.72
C LEU A 202 -7.71 19.21 -11.55
N TRP A 203 -7.91 20.36 -10.91
CA TRP A 203 -9.20 21.05 -10.77
C TRP A 203 -9.17 22.36 -11.55
N PRO A 204 -9.63 22.39 -12.81
CA PRO A 204 -9.84 23.61 -13.57
C PRO A 204 -10.84 24.56 -12.92
N ALA A 205 -10.77 25.85 -13.22
CA ALA A 205 -11.93 26.73 -13.06
C ALA A 205 -13.12 26.20 -13.89
N PRO A 206 -14.37 26.24 -13.40
CA PRO A 206 -15.51 25.60 -14.07
C PRO A 206 -15.68 26.00 -15.54
N GLU A 207 -15.50 27.28 -15.85
CA GLU A 207 -15.57 27.84 -17.20
C GLU A 207 -14.37 27.47 -18.09
N LYS A 208 -13.28 27.00 -17.48
CA LYS A 208 -12.03 26.61 -18.15
C LYS A 208 -11.88 25.11 -18.35
N HIS A 209 -12.76 24.29 -17.77
CA HIS A 209 -12.67 22.83 -17.81
C HIS A 209 -12.51 22.28 -19.23
N THR A 210 -13.43 22.64 -20.14
CA THR A 210 -13.42 22.16 -21.52
C THR A 210 -12.18 22.63 -22.28
N GLU A 211 -11.77 23.89 -22.09
CA GLU A 211 -10.59 24.46 -22.74
C GLU A 211 -9.31 23.71 -22.33
N ILE A 212 -9.11 23.54 -21.01
CA ILE A 212 -7.96 22.83 -20.44
C ILE A 212 -7.97 21.36 -20.88
N TYR A 213 -9.12 20.68 -20.81
CA TYR A 213 -9.25 19.30 -21.25
C TYR A 213 -8.79 19.11 -22.71
N GLN A 214 -9.28 19.94 -23.64
CA GLN A 214 -8.93 19.80 -25.06
C GLN A 214 -7.46 20.13 -25.33
N LYS A 215 -6.90 21.16 -24.68
CA LYS A 215 -5.49 21.51 -24.80
C LYS A 215 -4.58 20.38 -24.30
N LEU A 216 -4.87 19.83 -23.11
CA LEU A 216 -4.05 18.78 -22.53
C LEU A 216 -4.23 17.43 -23.26
N LYS A 217 -5.40 17.15 -23.84
CA LYS A 217 -5.65 15.93 -24.61
C LYS A 217 -4.79 15.83 -25.88
N ALA A 218 -4.33 16.96 -26.42
CA ALA A 218 -3.44 17.01 -27.57
C ALA A 218 -1.96 16.78 -27.22
N VAL A 219 -1.62 16.72 -25.93
CA VAL A 219 -0.24 16.51 -25.47
C VAL A 219 0.11 15.03 -25.57
N GLU A 220 1.19 14.73 -26.29
CA GLU A 220 1.70 13.37 -26.42
C GLU A 220 2.24 12.83 -25.09
N HIS A 221 2.34 11.51 -24.98
CA HIS A 221 2.95 10.81 -23.83
C HIS A 221 2.24 10.96 -22.48
N MET A 222 1.01 11.46 -22.47
CA MET A 222 0.09 11.32 -21.36
C MET A 222 -1.34 11.13 -21.86
N ASN A 223 -2.17 10.52 -21.03
CA ASN A 223 -3.61 10.49 -21.21
C ASN A 223 -4.28 11.47 -20.25
N VAL A 224 -5.34 12.11 -20.73
CA VAL A 224 -6.16 13.04 -19.94
C VAL A 224 -7.56 12.47 -19.86
N TYR A 225 -7.99 12.15 -18.63
CA TYR A 225 -9.31 11.59 -18.38
C TYR A 225 -10.16 12.61 -17.65
N ASN A 226 -11.38 12.84 -18.14
CA ASN A 226 -12.42 13.26 -17.22
C ASN A 226 -12.70 12.10 -16.26
N LYS A 227 -13.19 12.41 -15.06
CA LYS A 227 -13.51 11.40 -14.04
C LYS A 227 -14.28 10.18 -14.58
N GLN A 228 -15.33 10.39 -15.38
CA GLN A 228 -16.14 9.30 -15.94
C GLN A 228 -15.43 8.46 -17.00
N ASP A 229 -14.43 9.03 -17.67
CA ASP A 229 -13.68 8.42 -18.77
C ASP A 229 -12.46 7.62 -18.28
N ILE A 230 -12.15 7.69 -16.98
CA ILE A 230 -11.07 6.89 -16.38
C ILE A 230 -11.36 5.39 -16.60
N PRO A 231 -10.37 4.58 -17.03
CA PRO A 231 -10.56 3.15 -17.28
C PRO A 231 -11.11 2.38 -16.08
N ASP A 232 -12.16 1.57 -16.29
CA ASP A 232 -12.80 0.78 -15.22
C ASP A 232 -11.83 -0.18 -14.51
N ARG A 233 -10.86 -0.74 -15.26
CA ARG A 233 -9.86 -1.67 -14.72
C ARG A 233 -8.98 -1.08 -13.62
N PHE A 234 -8.90 0.25 -13.50
CA PHE A 234 -8.14 0.90 -12.43
C PHE A 234 -8.87 0.83 -11.09
N PHE A 235 -10.19 0.59 -11.07
CA PHE A 235 -11.01 0.64 -9.85
C PHE A 235 -10.71 1.91 -9.03
N TYR A 236 -10.72 3.05 -9.73
CA TYR A 236 -10.26 4.35 -9.24
C TYR A 236 -11.37 5.41 -9.31
N LYS A 237 -12.10 5.45 -10.42
CA LYS A 237 -12.93 6.60 -10.83
C LYS A 237 -14.10 6.92 -9.91
N LYS A 238 -14.58 5.96 -9.12
CA LYS A 238 -15.68 6.19 -8.17
C LYS A 238 -15.20 6.84 -6.86
N GLY A 239 -13.90 7.02 -6.68
CA GLY A 239 -13.34 7.66 -5.48
C GLY A 239 -13.87 9.09 -5.30
N LYS A 240 -14.20 9.44 -4.06
CA LYS A 240 -14.80 10.75 -3.73
C LYS A 240 -13.86 11.92 -3.95
N PHE A 241 -12.55 11.71 -3.81
CA PHE A 241 -11.50 12.73 -3.98
C PHE A 241 -10.86 12.73 -5.37
N VAL A 242 -11.33 11.88 -6.28
CA VAL A 242 -10.86 11.89 -7.68
C VAL A 242 -11.22 13.23 -8.31
N SER A 243 -10.21 13.87 -8.90
CA SER A 243 -10.29 15.17 -9.56
C SER A 243 -11.19 15.16 -10.81
N PRO A 244 -11.68 16.33 -11.25
CA PRO A 244 -12.39 16.46 -12.52
C PRO A 244 -11.54 15.99 -13.71
N LEU A 245 -10.25 16.35 -13.73
CA LEU A 245 -9.28 15.91 -14.72
C LEU A 245 -8.14 15.15 -14.05
N THR A 246 -7.92 13.90 -14.47
CA THR A 246 -6.78 13.08 -14.04
C THR A 246 -5.85 12.87 -15.23
N LEU A 247 -4.59 13.29 -15.07
CA LEU A 247 -3.53 13.13 -16.05
C LEU A 247 -2.73 11.87 -15.71
N VAL A 248 -2.47 11.01 -16.70
CA VAL A 248 -1.72 9.77 -16.52
C VAL A 248 -0.61 9.69 -17.56
N ALA A 249 0.64 9.82 -17.13
CA ALA A 249 1.81 9.78 -17.99
C ALA A 249 2.07 8.35 -18.52
N GLU A 250 2.62 8.26 -19.72
CA GLU A 250 3.23 7.02 -20.21
C GLU A 250 4.47 6.65 -19.38
N LYS A 251 4.83 5.36 -19.36
CA LYS A 251 5.96 4.85 -18.59
C LYS A 251 7.25 5.64 -18.85
N GLY A 252 7.86 6.17 -17.80
CA GLY A 252 9.12 6.93 -17.84
C GLY A 252 8.97 8.43 -18.12
N TRP A 253 7.75 8.90 -18.38
CA TRP A 253 7.42 10.33 -18.50
C TRP A 253 6.97 10.92 -17.16
N PHE A 254 7.23 12.21 -16.97
CA PHE A 254 6.96 12.90 -15.71
C PHE A 254 6.17 14.19 -15.94
N ILE A 255 4.98 14.31 -15.35
CA ILE A 255 4.14 15.51 -15.47
C ILE A 255 4.42 16.48 -14.33
N VAL A 256 4.63 17.74 -14.64
CA VAL A 256 4.88 18.79 -13.65
C VAL A 256 4.30 20.12 -14.14
N GLU A 257 4.03 21.06 -13.23
CA GLU A 257 3.68 22.44 -13.60
C GLU A 257 4.78 23.06 -14.49
N SER A 258 6.02 23.00 -14.01
CA SER A 258 7.22 23.51 -14.65
C SER A 258 8.48 22.81 -14.13
N ARG A 259 9.58 22.84 -14.89
CA ARG A 259 10.84 22.17 -14.52
C ARG A 259 11.41 22.60 -13.16
N ASP A 260 11.26 23.85 -12.76
CA ASP A 260 11.70 24.35 -11.44
C ASP A 260 10.90 23.77 -10.27
N LYS A 261 9.76 23.12 -10.54
CA LYS A 261 8.92 22.42 -9.56
C LYS A 261 9.19 20.91 -9.51
N LEU A 262 10.16 20.39 -10.24
CA LEU A 262 10.56 18.99 -10.12
C LEU A 262 11.00 18.67 -8.67
N PRO A 263 10.72 17.46 -8.15
CA PRO A 263 11.05 17.09 -6.79
C PRO A 263 12.54 16.73 -6.63
N PHE A 264 13.41 17.72 -6.85
CA PHE A 264 14.85 17.57 -6.64
C PHE A 264 15.14 17.11 -5.21
N TRP A 265 16.13 16.23 -5.06
CA TRP A 265 16.55 15.73 -3.75
C TRP A 265 17.88 16.34 -3.30
N GLU A 266 18.22 16.15 -2.04
CA GLU A 266 19.43 16.70 -1.42
C GLU A 266 20.57 15.68 -1.52
N ASN A 267 21.56 15.96 -2.37
CA ASN A 267 22.75 15.11 -2.55
C ASN A 267 24.05 15.77 -2.03
N GLY A 268 23.92 16.89 -1.32
CA GLY A 268 25.01 17.71 -0.80
C GLY A 268 24.48 18.78 0.15
N THR A 269 25.35 19.68 0.62
CA THR A 269 25.01 20.72 1.63
C THR A 269 24.35 21.98 1.04
N GLY A 270 24.07 21.97 -0.27
CA GLY A 270 23.55 23.11 -1.02
C GLY A 270 22.04 23.07 -1.23
N ARG A 271 21.58 23.71 -2.31
CA ARG A 271 20.18 23.63 -2.73
C ARG A 271 19.86 22.23 -3.27
N LYS A 272 18.60 21.84 -3.19
CA LYS A 272 18.10 20.60 -3.81
C LYS A 272 18.12 20.75 -5.33
N GLU A 273 19.13 20.16 -5.95
CA GLU A 273 19.36 20.22 -7.40
C GLU A 273 19.51 18.83 -8.02
N ALA A 274 19.55 17.78 -7.20
CA ALA A 274 19.76 16.41 -7.65
C ALA A 274 18.54 15.85 -8.35
N TRP A 275 18.75 15.27 -9.52
CA TRP A 275 17.68 14.67 -10.32
C TRP A 275 17.27 13.31 -9.77
N GLN A 276 15.99 13.00 -9.95
CA GLN A 276 15.45 11.67 -9.71
C GLN A 276 15.71 10.80 -10.95
N ASN A 277 16.02 9.53 -10.73
CA ASN A 277 16.37 8.56 -11.76
C ASN A 277 15.40 7.38 -11.83
N GLY A 278 14.61 7.15 -10.77
CA GLY A 278 13.51 6.20 -10.76
C GLY A 278 12.21 6.84 -10.28
N TRP A 279 11.07 6.35 -10.74
CA TRP A 279 9.75 6.73 -10.23
C TRP A 279 8.72 5.60 -10.36
N HIS A 280 7.57 5.78 -9.73
CA HIS A 280 6.45 4.84 -9.74
C HIS A 280 5.10 5.55 -9.68
N GLY A 281 4.00 4.81 -9.82
CA GLY A 281 2.63 5.36 -9.86
C GLY A 281 1.97 5.32 -11.23
N TYR A 282 2.68 4.83 -12.26
CA TYR A 282 2.14 4.57 -13.59
C TYR A 282 1.05 3.48 -13.57
N ASP A 283 0.56 3.11 -14.76
CA ASP A 283 -0.37 2.00 -14.95
C ASP A 283 0.04 0.74 -14.18
N ASN A 284 -0.88 0.26 -13.34
CA ASN A 284 -0.65 -0.82 -12.39
C ASN A 284 -0.45 -2.21 -13.04
N GLU A 285 -0.70 -2.35 -14.35
CA GLU A 285 -0.44 -3.59 -15.09
C GLU A 285 0.96 -3.61 -15.75
N LEU A 286 1.71 -2.51 -15.69
CA LEU A 286 3.09 -2.47 -16.19
C LEU A 286 3.99 -3.39 -15.36
N MET A 287 4.89 -4.10 -16.04
CA MET A 287 5.80 -5.06 -15.41
C MET A 287 6.63 -4.44 -14.28
N ASP A 288 7.16 -3.24 -14.49
CA ASP A 288 8.00 -2.54 -13.51
C ASP A 288 7.22 -2.05 -12.29
N MET A 289 5.89 -1.93 -12.38
CA MET A 289 5.03 -1.56 -11.26
C MET A 289 4.64 -2.76 -10.39
N ARG A 290 5.04 -3.97 -10.77
CA ARG A 290 4.76 -5.18 -9.99
C ARG A 290 5.49 -5.12 -8.65
N ALA A 291 4.70 -5.29 -7.59
CA ALA A 291 5.16 -5.54 -6.23
C ALA A 291 5.55 -7.01 -6.03
N PHE A 292 6.18 -7.31 -4.90
CA PHE A 292 6.43 -8.69 -4.46
C PHE A 292 5.52 -9.11 -3.30
N PHE A 293 5.35 -10.43 -3.12
CA PHE A 293 4.75 -11.05 -1.94
C PHE A 293 5.50 -12.34 -1.61
N LEU A 294 5.92 -12.49 -0.34
CA LEU A 294 6.46 -13.73 0.23
C LEU A 294 5.77 -14.02 1.57
N ALA A 295 5.70 -15.29 1.93
CA ALA A 295 5.19 -15.72 3.21
C ALA A 295 6.01 -16.90 3.75
N TYR A 296 6.17 -16.95 5.07
CA TYR A 296 6.89 -17.99 5.79
C TYR A 296 6.17 -18.27 7.12
N GLY A 297 5.97 -19.53 7.47
CA GLY A 297 5.37 -19.89 8.75
C GLY A 297 4.66 -21.25 8.73
N PRO A 298 4.10 -21.66 9.88
CA PRO A 298 3.44 -22.96 10.05
C PRO A 298 2.23 -23.16 9.12
N ASP A 299 1.51 -22.10 8.76
CA ASP A 299 0.30 -22.17 7.93
C ASP A 299 0.58 -22.15 6.43
N PHE A 300 1.82 -21.87 6.01
CA PHE A 300 2.19 -21.75 4.60
C PHE A 300 2.86 -23.00 4.05
N ARG A 301 2.56 -23.34 2.79
CA ARG A 301 3.31 -24.38 2.08
C ARG A 301 4.77 -23.96 1.93
N SER A 302 5.68 -24.91 2.15
CA SER A 302 7.12 -24.66 2.03
C SER A 302 7.59 -24.94 0.60
N ASN A 303 8.56 -24.15 0.12
CA ASN A 303 9.10 -24.25 -1.24
C ASN A 303 8.02 -24.20 -2.34
N PHE A 304 7.00 -23.38 -2.14
CA PHE A 304 5.87 -23.25 -3.05
C PHE A 304 5.96 -21.95 -3.84
N ARG A 305 5.82 -22.03 -5.17
CA ARG A 305 5.73 -20.87 -6.05
C ARG A 305 4.27 -20.64 -6.44
N ALA A 306 3.67 -19.64 -5.84
CA ALA A 306 2.29 -19.27 -6.15
C ALA A 306 2.20 -18.56 -7.51
N PRO A 307 1.05 -18.67 -8.21
CA PRO A 307 0.71 -17.76 -9.29
C PRO A 307 0.67 -16.29 -8.81
N PRO A 308 0.73 -15.30 -9.72
CA PRO A 308 0.58 -13.89 -9.37
C PRO A 308 -0.77 -13.60 -8.68
N ILE A 309 -0.73 -12.72 -7.67
CA ILE A 309 -1.90 -12.23 -6.95
C ILE A 309 -2.01 -10.70 -7.06
N ARG A 310 -3.11 -10.12 -6.57
CA ARG A 310 -3.31 -8.67 -6.50
C ARG A 310 -3.19 -8.18 -5.06
N SER A 311 -2.83 -6.91 -4.87
CA SER A 311 -2.70 -6.28 -3.53
C SER A 311 -3.97 -6.45 -2.67
N VAL A 312 -5.16 -6.41 -3.29
CA VAL A 312 -6.45 -6.63 -2.60
C VAL A 312 -6.62 -8.05 -2.03
N ASP A 313 -5.88 -9.04 -2.52
CA ASP A 313 -6.00 -10.43 -2.08
C ASP A 313 -5.30 -10.68 -0.73
N ILE A 314 -4.28 -9.88 -0.41
CA ILE A 314 -3.42 -10.05 0.77
C ILE A 314 -4.25 -9.90 2.07
N TYR A 315 -5.26 -9.05 2.09
CA TYR A 315 -6.15 -8.85 3.24
C TYR A 315 -6.79 -10.15 3.73
N ASN A 316 -7.28 -10.99 2.81
CA ASN A 316 -7.93 -12.24 3.18
C ASN A 316 -6.94 -13.23 3.80
N ILE A 317 -5.69 -13.26 3.32
CA ILE A 317 -4.61 -14.03 3.94
C ILE A 317 -4.38 -13.54 5.37
N MET A 318 -4.18 -12.22 5.55
CA MET A 318 -3.94 -11.64 6.86
C MET A 318 -5.09 -11.92 7.85
N CYS A 319 -6.34 -11.77 7.42
CA CYS A 319 -7.52 -12.08 8.24
C CYS A 319 -7.53 -13.56 8.66
N LYS A 320 -7.28 -14.48 7.72
CA LYS A 320 -7.23 -15.91 7.99
C LYS A 320 -6.18 -16.26 9.04
N LEU A 321 -4.98 -15.70 8.94
CA LEU A 321 -3.87 -15.93 9.88
C LEU A 321 -4.14 -15.31 11.25
N ALA A 322 -4.78 -14.13 11.29
CA ALA A 322 -5.13 -13.45 12.54
C ALA A 322 -6.35 -14.07 13.25
N GLY A 323 -7.04 -15.02 12.61
CA GLY A 323 -8.30 -15.58 13.09
C GLY A 323 -9.43 -14.53 13.14
N ILE A 324 -9.41 -13.58 12.20
CA ILE A 324 -10.41 -12.51 12.05
C ILE A 324 -11.31 -12.85 10.87
N GLN A 325 -12.62 -12.64 11.01
CA GLN A 325 -13.53 -12.74 9.88
C GLN A 325 -13.30 -11.54 8.93
N PRO A 326 -12.93 -11.76 7.66
CA PRO A 326 -12.67 -10.65 6.76
C PRO A 326 -13.97 -9.85 6.50
N LEU A 327 -13.88 -8.53 6.59
CA LEU A 327 -14.94 -7.63 6.11
C LEU A 327 -15.13 -7.80 4.60
N PRO A 328 -16.32 -7.49 4.03
CA PRO A 328 -16.53 -7.52 2.59
C PRO A 328 -15.46 -6.70 1.85
N ASN A 329 -14.78 -7.33 0.91
CA ASN A 329 -13.61 -6.79 0.23
C ASN A 329 -13.54 -7.28 -1.23
N ASN A 330 -12.57 -6.77 -1.99
CA ASN A 330 -12.40 -7.05 -3.43
C ASN A 330 -11.37 -8.17 -3.70
N GLY A 331 -10.76 -8.74 -2.67
CA GLY A 331 -9.83 -9.86 -2.79
C GLY A 331 -10.53 -11.15 -3.22
N SER A 332 -9.82 -11.99 -3.98
CA SER A 332 -10.31 -13.30 -4.41
C SER A 332 -9.59 -14.41 -3.65
N TRP A 333 -10.32 -15.14 -2.81
CA TRP A 333 -9.76 -16.23 -2.03
C TRP A 333 -9.12 -17.33 -2.90
N SER A 334 -9.76 -17.67 -4.02
CA SER A 334 -9.26 -18.67 -4.98
C SER A 334 -7.88 -18.35 -5.57
N ARG A 335 -7.43 -17.08 -5.56
CA ARG A 335 -6.09 -16.70 -6.01
C ARG A 335 -5.00 -16.99 -4.98
N VAL A 336 -5.36 -17.10 -3.69
CA VAL A 336 -4.39 -17.16 -2.58
C VAL A 336 -4.46 -18.45 -1.77
N GLU A 337 -5.58 -19.17 -1.80
CA GLU A 337 -5.79 -20.33 -0.92
C GLU A 337 -4.75 -21.45 -1.14
N CYS A 338 -4.25 -21.58 -2.37
CA CYS A 338 -3.23 -22.57 -2.72
C CYS A 338 -1.90 -22.38 -1.99
N MET A 339 -1.64 -21.20 -1.42
CA MET A 339 -0.42 -20.91 -0.66
C MET A 339 -0.45 -21.50 0.75
N LEU A 340 -1.65 -21.72 1.30
CA LEU A 340 -1.84 -22.21 2.65
C LEU A 340 -1.79 -23.74 2.68
N ARG A 341 -1.36 -24.28 3.82
CA ARG A 341 -1.48 -25.70 4.12
C ARG A 341 -2.95 -26.00 4.36
N ASN A 342 -3.40 -27.15 3.87
CA ASN A 342 -4.71 -27.68 4.27
C ASN A 342 -4.59 -28.20 5.70
N THR A 343 -4.60 -27.31 6.68
CA THR A 343 -4.93 -27.69 8.05
C THR A 343 -6.44 -27.87 8.07
N ALA A 344 -6.89 -29.10 7.83
CA ALA A 344 -8.15 -29.50 8.44
C ALA A 344 -8.05 -29.09 9.91
N PRO A 345 -9.06 -28.43 10.50
CA PRO A 345 -9.05 -28.22 11.94
C PRO A 345 -8.76 -29.58 12.56
N LEU A 346 -7.77 -29.67 13.46
CA LEU A 346 -7.72 -30.79 14.38
C LEU A 346 -9.11 -30.84 14.99
N ALA A 347 -9.93 -31.80 14.56
CA ALA A 347 -11.27 -31.97 15.07
C ALA A 347 -11.13 -32.01 16.59
N PRO A 348 -11.96 -31.27 17.34
CA PRO A 348 -12.02 -31.49 18.78
C PRO A 348 -12.23 -32.99 18.97
N LEU A 349 -11.35 -33.64 19.73
CA LEU A 349 -11.56 -35.02 20.15
C LEU A 349 -13.01 -35.09 20.68
N PRO A 350 -13.87 -35.96 20.12
CA PRO A 350 -15.25 -36.02 20.56
C PRO A 350 -15.21 -36.39 22.05
N PRO A 351 -15.99 -35.68 22.91
CA PRO A 351 -16.16 -36.13 24.28
C PRO A 351 -16.71 -37.56 24.23
N CYS A 352 -16.06 -38.43 25.00
CA CYS A 352 -16.49 -39.81 25.19
C CYS A 352 -17.94 -39.82 25.70
N SER A 353 -18.75 -40.75 25.18
CA SER A 353 -20.21 -40.93 25.43
C SER A 353 -21.09 -40.04 24.55
N SER A 354 -22.05 -40.54 23.77
CA SER A 354 -22.96 -41.66 24.01
C SER A 354 -23.45 -42.26 22.68
N CYS A 355 -23.73 -43.56 22.67
CA CYS A 355 -24.38 -44.24 21.54
C CYS A 355 -25.75 -43.62 21.22
N ALA A 356 -26.02 -43.33 19.96
CA ALA A 356 -27.37 -43.08 19.45
C ALA A 356 -27.70 -44.13 18.40
N LEU A 357 -28.71 -44.95 18.70
CA LEU A 357 -29.30 -45.92 17.77
C LEU A 357 -30.36 -45.18 16.94
N ALA A 358 -30.22 -45.14 15.62
CA ALA A 358 -31.28 -44.67 14.72
C ALA A 358 -31.99 -45.87 14.10
N LEU A 359 -33.25 -46.09 14.49
CA LEU A 359 -34.17 -47.04 13.84
C LEU A 359 -34.98 -46.29 12.78
N ALA A 360 -34.85 -46.73 11.52
CA ALA A 360 -35.75 -46.34 10.46
C ALA A 360 -36.87 -47.39 10.33
N LEU A 361 -38.10 -47.00 10.63
CA LEU A 361 -39.30 -47.78 10.32
C LEU A 361 -39.80 -47.35 8.93
N LEU A 362 -39.66 -48.24 7.95
CA LEU A 362 -40.37 -48.19 6.69
C LEU A 362 -41.80 -48.66 6.93
N SER A 363 -42.78 -47.77 6.82
CA SER A 363 -44.18 -48.15 6.64
C SER A 363 -44.57 -47.86 5.18
N LEU A 364 -44.71 -48.94 4.42
CA LEU A 364 -45.42 -49.00 3.15
C LEU A 364 -46.91 -48.71 3.41
N PHE A 365 -47.46 -47.73 2.71
CA PHE A 365 -48.80 -47.77 2.10
C PHE A 365 -48.76 -46.99 0.79
#